data_AF-A0A7X9CZ38-F1
#
_entry.id   AF-A0A7X9CZ38-F1
#
_cell.length_a   1.000
_cell.length_b   1.000
_cell.length_c   1.000
_cell.angle_alpha   90.00
_cell.angle_beta   90.00
_cell.angle_gamma   90.00
#
_symmetry.space_group_name_H-M   'P 1'
#
loop_
_entity.id
_entity.type
_entity.pdbx_description
1 polymer ?
#
loop_
_entity_poly.entity_id
_entity_poly.type
_entity_poly.pdbx_seq_one_letter_code
_entity_poly.pdbx_strand_id
1 'polypeptide(L)'
;MAFVEFRDVTKIYQTGTKALSNVSFSIEEGDFVFFIGESGAGKSTIFKLLTCEERPTSGVVLLDNFNVGQIKDRQIPFLRRKIGMVFQDFRLIDSLTVGENVAFAMEIIGEPRKKIRQRVPIVLAVVGLRNKINDYPSELSGGEKQRVSIARALVNRPHLIIADEPTGDLDPVNGESIMALLERINRNNGTTIITCSHDSAIINKMNKRVLEVKDGVLIRDDACGKYFRRDERFGYYVPDHETASKPEQSDEKWAEGDHAMELLRRVDQQEREERRKRLDSKTRRRTVDLQGEGFFEELRRSQSERRGRPGTRERRELLKKRLEETGSHEPMDVETMRHDMHVLRDTMLNKESSAEETKAEELSVEIANGDNVESRVESPVHSPNVVRKRLEHKGVDEHPEDPS
;
A
#
# COMPACT_ATOMS: atom_id res chain seq x y z
N MET A 1 4.34 24.18 1.24
CA MET A 1 2.87 24.06 1.09
C MET A 1 2.52 22.81 1.86
N ALA A 2 1.58 22.92 2.80
CA ALA A 2 1.21 21.80 3.66
C ALA A 2 0.78 20.58 2.82
N PHE A 3 1.21 19.40 3.24
CA PHE A 3 0.87 18.14 2.59
C PHE A 3 -0.59 17.75 2.86
N VAL A 4 -1.09 18.02 4.07
CA VAL A 4 -2.51 17.96 4.41
C VAL A 4 -2.94 19.32 4.92
N GLU A 5 -4.11 19.80 4.47
CA GLU A 5 -4.65 21.06 4.94
C GLU A 5 -6.17 21.00 5.10
N PHE A 6 -6.65 21.33 6.29
CA PHE A 6 -8.05 21.54 6.62
C PHE A 6 -8.25 23.04 6.85
N ARG A 7 -9.19 23.64 6.13
CA ARG A 7 -9.60 25.05 6.28
C ARG A 7 -11.10 25.13 6.54
N ASP A 8 -11.46 25.53 7.76
CA ASP A 8 -12.81 25.81 8.22
C ASP A 8 -13.79 24.65 7.94
N VAL A 9 -13.29 23.42 8.12
CA VAL A 9 -13.97 22.21 7.67
C VAL A 9 -15.11 21.86 8.61
N THR A 10 -16.30 21.70 8.05
CA THR A 10 -17.48 21.19 8.76
C THR A 10 -18.00 19.97 8.04
N LYS A 11 -18.37 18.94 8.80
CA LYS A 11 -19.00 17.72 8.28
C LYS A 11 -20.26 17.41 9.07
N ILE A 12 -21.38 17.42 8.37
CA ILE A 12 -22.70 17.00 8.85
C ILE A 12 -23.09 15.76 8.06
N TYR A 13 -23.40 14.66 8.76
CA TYR A 13 -23.91 13.44 8.15
C TYR A 13 -25.40 13.59 7.82
N GLN A 14 -25.91 12.73 6.95
CA GLN A 14 -27.34 12.73 6.56
C GLN A 14 -28.29 12.52 7.75
N THR A 15 -27.80 11.89 8.82
CA THR A 15 -28.51 11.74 10.10
C THR A 15 -28.71 13.06 10.86
N GLY A 16 -28.11 14.16 10.39
CA GLY A 16 -28.07 15.45 11.10
C GLY A 16 -26.93 15.57 12.11
N THR A 17 -26.17 14.49 12.34
CA THR A 17 -25.02 14.50 13.26
C THR A 17 -23.91 15.40 12.72
N LYS A 18 -23.60 16.47 13.46
CA LYS A 18 -22.46 17.35 13.18
C LYS A 18 -21.19 16.72 13.74
N ALA A 19 -20.45 16.01 12.88
CA ALA A 19 -19.26 15.28 13.28
C ALA A 19 -17.99 16.12 13.31
N LEU A 20 -17.92 17.19 12.51
CA LEU A 20 -16.86 18.18 12.56
C LEU A 20 -17.45 19.59 12.45
N SER A 21 -16.87 20.55 13.17
CA SER A 21 -17.33 21.93 13.26
C SER A 21 -16.16 22.91 13.18
N ASN A 22 -16.01 23.53 12.02
CA ASN A 22 -15.00 24.56 11.75
C ASN A 22 -13.55 24.14 12.11
N VAL A 23 -13.15 22.94 11.71
CA VAL A 23 -11.83 22.38 12.01
C VAL A 23 -10.81 22.89 11.00
N SER A 24 -9.72 23.47 11.50
CA SER A 24 -8.60 24.00 10.71
C SER A 24 -7.27 23.50 11.27
N PHE A 25 -6.45 22.87 10.43
CA PHE A 25 -5.08 22.46 10.75
C PHE A 25 -4.30 22.17 9.47
N SER A 26 -2.98 22.14 9.56
CA SER A 26 -2.08 21.74 8.47
C SER A 26 -1.07 20.72 8.96
N ILE A 27 -0.67 19.78 8.10
CA ILE A 27 0.37 18.77 8.37
C ILE A 27 1.36 18.82 7.21
N GLU A 28 2.65 18.91 7.53
CA GLU A 28 3.72 18.96 6.55
C GLU A 28 4.14 17.54 6.11
N GLU A 29 4.81 17.44 4.96
CA GLU A 29 5.29 16.15 4.48
C GLU A 29 6.36 15.59 5.43
N GLY A 30 6.20 14.33 5.83
CA GLY A 30 7.10 13.68 6.78
C GLY A 30 6.78 13.95 8.25
N ASP A 31 5.70 14.67 8.56
CA ASP A 31 5.26 14.82 9.95
C ASP A 31 4.77 13.49 10.54
N PHE A 32 4.97 13.34 11.85
CA PHE A 32 4.32 12.32 12.66
C PHE A 32 3.33 13.01 13.61
N VAL A 33 2.03 12.74 13.44
CA VAL A 33 0.96 13.44 14.17
C VAL A 33 0.04 12.45 14.86
N PHE A 34 -0.20 12.69 16.14
CA PHE A 34 -1.22 12.00 16.93
C PHE A 34 -2.54 12.77 16.88
N PHE A 35 -3.63 12.07 16.58
CA PHE A 35 -4.99 12.54 16.82
C PHE A 35 -5.54 11.90 18.08
N ILE A 36 -5.88 12.72 19.06
CA ILE A 36 -6.48 12.28 20.32
C ILE A 36 -7.88 12.89 20.47
N GLY A 37 -8.67 12.32 21.38
CA GLY A 37 -10.05 12.74 21.62
C GLY A 37 -10.89 11.55 22.02
N GLU A 38 -12.03 11.76 22.66
CA GLU A 38 -12.95 10.69 23.08
C GLU A 38 -13.51 9.89 21.88
N SER A 39 -14.10 8.73 22.16
CA SER A 39 -14.86 8.01 21.13
C SER A 39 -16.01 8.89 20.64
N GLY A 40 -16.23 8.92 19.32
CA GLY A 40 -17.23 9.79 18.71
C GLY A 40 -16.83 11.27 18.54
N ALA A 41 -15.62 11.69 18.96
CA ALA A 41 -15.18 13.08 18.84
C ALA A 41 -15.00 13.59 17.39
N GLY A 42 -14.97 12.70 16.40
CA GLY A 42 -14.84 13.08 14.97
C GLY A 42 -13.56 12.58 14.29
N LYS A 43 -12.64 11.90 14.99
CA LYS A 43 -11.37 11.37 14.47
C LYS A 43 -11.53 10.54 13.19
N SER A 44 -12.40 9.52 13.23
CA SER A 44 -12.66 8.68 12.05
C SER A 44 -13.31 9.46 10.91
N THR A 45 -14.03 10.57 11.19
CA THR A 45 -14.55 11.45 10.14
C THR A 45 -13.44 12.21 9.43
N ILE A 46 -12.39 12.64 10.16
CA ILE A 46 -11.19 13.23 9.56
C ILE A 46 -10.52 12.23 8.62
N PHE A 47 -10.36 10.98 9.04
CA PHE A 47 -9.77 9.92 8.21
C PHE A 47 -10.62 9.64 6.96
N LYS A 48 -11.95 9.57 7.10
CA LYS A 48 -12.87 9.40 5.97
C LYS A 48 -12.82 10.55 4.96
N LEU A 49 -12.56 11.77 5.42
CA LEU A 49 -12.32 12.91 4.52
C LEU A 49 -11.01 12.75 3.76
N LEU A 50 -9.93 12.33 4.45
CA LEU A 50 -8.62 12.08 3.82
C LEU A 50 -8.67 10.93 2.80
N THR A 51 -9.43 9.87 3.07
CA THR A 51 -9.60 8.72 2.16
C THR A 51 -10.65 8.95 1.07
N CYS A 52 -11.31 10.12 1.05
CA CYS A 52 -12.46 10.42 0.20
C CYS A 52 -13.59 9.39 0.33
N GLU A 53 -13.77 8.78 1.50
CA GLU A 53 -15.01 8.06 1.84
C GLU A 53 -16.15 9.04 2.11
N GLU A 54 -15.80 10.20 2.66
CA GLU A 54 -16.71 11.31 2.88
C GLU A 54 -16.20 12.57 2.19
N ARG A 55 -17.13 13.50 1.91
CA ARG A 55 -16.81 14.86 1.44
C ARG A 55 -17.18 15.88 2.52
N PRO A 56 -16.42 16.98 2.67
CA PRO A 56 -16.76 18.04 3.61
C PRO A 56 -18.12 18.65 3.24
N THR A 57 -18.92 19.02 4.24
CA THR A 57 -20.17 19.76 4.03
C THR A 57 -19.87 21.21 3.69
N SER A 58 -18.89 21.80 4.36
CA SER A 58 -18.31 23.11 4.04
C SER A 58 -16.84 23.14 4.44
N GLY A 59 -16.13 24.18 3.99
CA GLY A 59 -14.67 24.31 4.14
C GLY A 59 -13.91 23.58 3.03
N VAL A 60 -12.58 23.52 3.18
CA VAL A 60 -11.68 22.95 2.18
C VAL A 60 -10.77 21.91 2.84
N VAL A 61 -10.67 20.74 2.21
CA VAL A 61 -9.70 19.70 2.58
C VAL A 61 -8.78 19.48 1.39
N LEU A 62 -7.49 19.73 1.58
CA LEU A 62 -6.43 19.47 0.63
C LEU A 62 -5.57 18.31 1.12
N LEU A 63 -5.24 17.38 0.22
CA LEU A 63 -4.29 16.29 0.45
C LEU A 63 -3.38 16.19 -0.77
N ASP A 64 -2.09 16.46 -0.58
CA ASP A 64 -1.13 16.67 -1.66
C ASP A 64 -1.68 17.73 -2.63
N ASN A 65 -1.82 17.40 -3.91
CA ASN A 65 -2.37 18.28 -4.94
C ASN A 65 -3.89 18.09 -5.18
N PHE A 66 -4.59 17.37 -4.28
CA PHE A 66 -6.00 17.06 -4.44
C PHE A 66 -6.88 17.87 -3.48
N ASN A 67 -7.89 18.55 -4.01
CA ASN A 67 -9.00 19.06 -3.22
C ASN A 67 -10.07 17.98 -3.08
N VAL A 68 -10.24 17.44 -1.88
CA VAL A 68 -11.17 16.35 -1.56
C VAL A 68 -12.63 16.71 -1.87
N GLY A 69 -13.03 17.97 -1.66
CA GLY A 69 -14.40 18.42 -1.95
C GLY A 69 -14.71 18.40 -3.45
N GLN A 70 -13.70 18.65 -4.29
CA GLN A 70 -13.84 18.83 -5.74
C GLN A 70 -13.23 17.69 -6.57
N ILE A 71 -12.66 16.67 -5.93
CA ILE A 71 -12.03 15.54 -6.63
C ILE A 71 -13.07 14.80 -7.47
N LYS A 72 -12.70 14.46 -8.71
CA LYS A 72 -13.53 13.64 -9.59
C LYS A 72 -13.40 12.17 -9.18
N ASP A 73 -14.46 11.39 -9.33
CA ASP A 73 -14.47 9.99 -8.87
C ASP A 73 -13.37 9.14 -9.51
N ARG A 74 -13.07 9.39 -10.79
CA ARG A 74 -11.95 8.73 -11.51
C ARG A 74 -10.56 9.00 -10.91
N GLN A 75 -10.40 10.07 -10.12
CA GLN A 75 -9.14 10.45 -9.46
C GLN A 75 -9.02 9.85 -8.06
N ILE A 76 -10.13 9.46 -7.43
CA ILE A 76 -10.14 8.90 -6.07
C ILE A 76 -9.23 7.67 -5.93
N PRO A 77 -9.23 6.68 -6.86
CA PRO A 77 -8.32 5.55 -6.76
C PRO A 77 -6.84 5.96 -6.79
N PHE A 78 -6.49 7.01 -7.55
CA PHE A 78 -5.10 7.51 -7.60
C PHE A 78 -4.70 8.23 -6.31
N LEU A 79 -5.63 8.91 -5.65
CA LEU A 79 -5.41 9.46 -4.32
C LEU A 79 -5.19 8.33 -3.30
N ARG A 80 -6.10 7.36 -3.26
CA ARG A 80 -6.05 6.24 -2.30
C ARG A 80 -4.79 5.39 -2.43
N ARG A 81 -4.21 5.27 -3.63
CA ARG A 81 -2.90 4.62 -3.84
C ARG A 81 -1.73 5.31 -3.15
N LYS A 82 -1.87 6.59 -2.76
CA LYS A 82 -0.87 7.34 -1.98
C LYS A 82 -1.05 7.20 -0.48
N ILE A 83 -2.12 6.52 -0.03
CA ILE A 83 -2.49 6.37 1.38
C ILE A 83 -2.36 4.90 1.77
N GLY A 84 -1.60 4.63 2.82
CA GLY A 84 -1.57 3.34 3.51
C GLY A 84 -2.49 3.37 4.72
N MET A 85 -3.39 2.40 4.84
CA MET A 85 -4.28 2.30 6.01
C MET A 85 -3.82 1.16 6.91
N VAL A 86 -3.73 1.43 8.21
CA VAL A 86 -3.50 0.45 9.26
C VAL A 86 -4.68 0.51 10.20
N PHE A 87 -5.42 -0.60 10.31
CA PHE A 87 -6.62 -0.70 11.15
C PHE A 87 -6.32 -1.46 12.43
N GLN A 88 -7.08 -1.18 13.49
CA GLN A 88 -7.05 -1.91 14.76
C GLN A 88 -7.29 -3.42 14.57
N ASP A 89 -8.29 -3.80 13.76
CA ASP A 89 -8.72 -5.19 13.54
C ASP A 89 -7.89 -5.97 12.50
N PHE A 90 -6.71 -5.46 12.11
CA PHE A 90 -5.76 -5.98 11.11
C PHE A 90 -6.30 -6.06 9.66
N ARG A 91 -7.56 -6.47 9.47
CA ARG A 91 -8.25 -6.76 8.20
C ARG A 91 -7.43 -7.61 7.24
N LEU A 92 -6.76 -8.64 7.75
CA LEU A 92 -6.05 -9.61 6.91
C LEU A 92 -7.06 -10.55 6.23
N ILE A 93 -6.66 -11.09 5.08
CA ILE A 93 -7.44 -12.11 4.37
C ILE A 93 -6.93 -13.46 4.87
N ASP A 94 -7.75 -14.16 5.67
CA ASP A 94 -7.35 -15.39 6.37
C ASP A 94 -6.98 -16.54 5.43
N SER A 95 -7.53 -16.55 4.22
CA SER A 95 -7.25 -17.57 3.20
C SER A 95 -5.94 -17.34 2.43
N LEU A 96 -5.25 -16.23 2.68
CA LEU A 96 -4.00 -15.87 2.02
C LEU A 96 -2.85 -15.96 3.01
N THR A 97 -1.68 -16.36 2.54
CA THR A 97 -0.44 -16.28 3.31
C THR A 97 -0.05 -14.83 3.61
N VAL A 98 0.94 -14.62 4.49
CA VAL A 98 1.51 -13.30 4.79
C VAL A 98 2.03 -12.62 3.53
N GLY A 99 2.78 -13.35 2.70
CA GLY A 99 3.32 -12.84 1.44
C GLY A 99 2.21 -12.42 0.49
N GLU A 100 1.17 -13.23 0.37
CA GLU A 100 0.00 -12.94 -0.49
C GLU A 100 -0.82 -11.76 0.03
N ASN A 101 -1.03 -11.64 1.34
CA ASN A 101 -1.69 -10.48 1.95
C ASN A 101 -1.00 -9.17 1.60
N VAL A 102 0.34 -9.15 1.62
CA VAL A 102 1.14 -7.98 1.24
C VAL A 102 1.15 -7.78 -0.27
N ALA A 103 1.30 -8.85 -1.06
CA ALA A 103 1.27 -8.82 -2.52
C ALA A 103 -0.06 -8.29 -3.08
N PHE A 104 -1.18 -8.63 -2.44
CA PHE A 104 -2.54 -8.28 -2.85
C PHE A 104 -2.71 -6.78 -3.13
N ALA A 105 -2.09 -5.92 -2.32
CA ALA A 105 -2.15 -4.48 -2.51
C ALA A 105 -1.45 -4.01 -3.81
N MET A 106 -0.41 -4.71 -4.26
CA MET A 106 0.27 -4.45 -5.53
C MET A 106 -0.50 -5.05 -6.72
N GLU A 107 -1.14 -6.19 -6.53
CA GLU A 107 -1.95 -6.86 -7.57
C GLU A 107 -3.17 -6.02 -7.96
N ILE A 108 -3.86 -5.43 -6.98
CA ILE A 108 -5.03 -4.56 -7.21
C ILE A 108 -4.71 -3.38 -8.13
N ILE A 109 -3.48 -2.85 -8.05
CA ILE A 109 -3.05 -1.72 -8.89
C ILE A 109 -2.43 -2.16 -10.22
N GLY A 110 -2.33 -3.48 -10.45
CA GLY A 110 -1.82 -4.08 -11.68
C GLY A 110 -0.30 -4.06 -11.81
N GLU A 111 0.46 -4.13 -10.70
CA GLU A 111 1.92 -4.22 -10.79
C GLU A 111 2.38 -5.57 -11.37
N PRO A 112 3.43 -5.59 -12.21
CA PRO A 112 3.95 -6.85 -12.76
C PRO A 112 4.42 -7.83 -11.69
N ARG A 113 4.14 -9.13 -11.89
CA ARG A 113 4.57 -10.22 -10.99
C ARG A 113 6.06 -10.17 -10.62
N LYS A 114 6.93 -9.80 -11.57
CA LYS A 114 8.37 -9.65 -11.31
C LYS A 114 8.66 -8.63 -10.20
N LYS A 115 7.98 -7.49 -10.21
CA LYS A 115 8.14 -6.46 -9.18
C LYS A 115 7.59 -6.91 -7.83
N ILE A 116 6.43 -7.57 -7.84
CA ILE A 116 5.82 -8.11 -6.62
C ILE A 116 6.79 -9.07 -5.92
N ARG A 117 7.33 -10.04 -6.67
CA ARG A 117 8.32 -11.01 -6.15
C ARG A 117 9.59 -10.38 -5.59
N GLN A 118 10.02 -9.23 -6.13
CA GLN A 118 11.18 -8.49 -5.63
C GLN A 118 10.84 -7.67 -4.39
N ARG A 119 9.68 -7.02 -4.37
CA ARG A 119 9.33 -6.01 -3.37
C ARG A 119 8.78 -6.60 -2.08
N VAL A 120 7.92 -7.61 -2.16
CA VAL A 120 7.24 -8.20 -1.00
C VAL A 120 8.23 -8.72 0.05
N PRO A 121 9.28 -9.49 -0.29
CA PRO A 121 10.25 -9.96 0.70
C PRO A 121 11.02 -8.81 1.39
N ILE A 122 11.32 -7.73 0.66
CA ILE A 122 12.00 -6.55 1.22
C ILE A 122 11.10 -5.87 2.26
N VAL A 123 9.83 -5.64 1.92
CA VAL A 123 8.86 -5.01 2.84
C VAL A 123 8.59 -5.89 4.06
N LEU A 124 8.54 -7.21 3.89
CA LEU A 124 8.45 -8.13 5.02
C LEU A 124 9.69 -8.11 5.92
N ALA A 125 10.88 -7.92 5.35
CA ALA A 125 12.11 -7.73 6.13
C ALA A 125 12.09 -6.42 6.95
N VAL A 126 11.53 -5.32 6.40
CA VAL A 126 11.34 -4.05 7.14
C VAL A 126 10.56 -4.26 8.44
N VAL A 127 9.50 -5.08 8.37
CA VAL A 127 8.65 -5.38 9.52
C VAL A 127 9.10 -6.63 10.29
N GLY A 128 10.26 -7.22 9.98
CA GLY A 128 10.79 -8.39 10.70
C GLY A 128 10.00 -9.69 10.50
N LEU A 129 9.27 -9.85 9.40
CA LEU A 129 8.45 -11.03 9.08
C LEU A 129 8.89 -11.79 7.82
N ARG A 130 10.12 -11.56 7.35
CA ARG A 130 10.65 -12.22 6.15
C ARG A 130 10.55 -13.76 6.21
N ASN A 131 10.82 -14.34 7.37
CA ASN A 131 10.82 -15.79 7.57
C ASN A 131 9.40 -16.39 7.71
N LYS A 132 8.37 -15.54 7.80
CA LYS A 132 6.96 -15.93 7.94
C LYS A 132 6.16 -15.70 6.65
N ILE A 133 6.84 -15.53 5.52
CA ILE A 133 6.19 -15.16 4.25
C ILE A 133 5.13 -16.19 3.79
N ASN A 134 5.29 -17.45 4.15
CA ASN A 134 4.39 -18.55 3.78
C ASN A 134 3.38 -18.91 4.88
N ASP A 135 3.46 -18.26 6.04
CA ASP A 135 2.54 -18.50 7.15
C ASP A 135 1.17 -17.90 6.82
N TYR A 136 0.10 -18.44 7.40
CA TYR A 136 -1.25 -17.89 7.34
C TYR A 136 -1.54 -16.99 8.56
N PRO A 137 -2.49 -16.04 8.46
CA PRO A 137 -2.89 -15.21 9.59
C PRO A 137 -3.24 -15.98 10.86
N SER A 138 -3.80 -17.19 10.76
CA SER A 138 -4.10 -18.05 11.90
C SER A 138 -2.86 -18.49 12.70
N GLU A 139 -1.67 -18.44 12.10
CA GLU A 139 -0.39 -18.88 12.68
C GLU A 139 0.39 -17.70 13.31
N LEU A 140 -0.18 -16.49 13.27
CA LEU A 140 0.45 -15.27 13.75
C LEU A 140 -0.11 -14.81 15.09
N SER A 141 0.78 -14.28 15.94
CA SER A 141 0.39 -13.48 17.10
C SER A 141 -0.24 -12.14 16.68
N GLY A 142 -0.98 -11.48 17.58
CA GLY A 142 -1.61 -10.17 17.29
C GLY A 142 -0.60 -9.13 16.80
N GLY A 143 0.56 -9.02 17.46
CA GLY A 143 1.60 -8.09 17.05
C GLY A 143 2.19 -8.41 15.66
N GLU A 144 2.27 -9.69 15.31
CA GLU A 144 2.68 -10.10 13.96
C GLU A 144 1.63 -9.78 12.91
N LYS A 145 0.34 -10.04 13.19
CA LYS A 145 -0.78 -9.63 12.32
C LYS A 145 -0.74 -8.13 12.05
N GLN A 146 -0.45 -7.33 13.08
CA GLN A 146 -0.32 -5.88 12.93
C GLN A 146 0.86 -5.50 12.04
N ARG A 147 2.01 -6.17 12.19
CA ARG A 147 3.17 -5.98 11.32
C ARG A 147 2.88 -6.35 9.87
N VAL A 148 2.08 -7.39 9.61
CA VAL A 148 1.59 -7.71 8.25
C VAL A 148 0.69 -6.60 7.70
N SER A 149 -0.24 -6.07 8.52
CA SER A 149 -1.09 -4.94 8.14
C SER A 149 -0.26 -3.70 7.75
N ILE A 150 0.77 -3.38 8.54
CA ILE A 150 1.73 -2.30 8.24
C ILE A 150 2.52 -2.57 6.96
N ALA A 151 3.01 -3.80 6.75
CA ALA A 151 3.69 -4.19 5.52
C ALA A 151 2.79 -3.98 4.29
N ARG A 152 1.52 -4.38 4.37
CA ARG A 152 0.53 -4.18 3.31
C ARG A 152 0.24 -2.69 3.07
N ALA A 153 0.20 -1.86 4.10
CA ALA A 153 0.08 -0.41 3.96
C ALA A 153 1.31 0.22 3.29
N LEU A 154 2.52 -0.25 3.64
CA LEU A 154 3.80 0.28 3.18
C LEU A 154 4.17 -0.13 1.75
N VAL A 155 3.73 -1.31 1.29
CA VAL A 155 4.21 -1.93 0.04
C VAL A 155 4.05 -1.02 -1.17
N ASN A 156 3.01 -0.20 -1.24
CA ASN A 156 2.77 0.71 -2.37
C ASN A 156 3.44 2.09 -2.25
N ARG A 157 4.38 2.27 -1.31
CA ARG A 157 5.10 3.54 -1.07
C ARG A 157 4.15 4.69 -0.77
N PRO A 158 3.28 4.56 0.25
CA PRO A 158 2.36 5.63 0.57
C PRO A 158 3.13 6.89 0.98
N HIS A 159 2.60 8.05 0.60
CA HIS A 159 3.06 9.33 1.10
C HIS A 159 2.48 9.61 2.49
N LEU A 160 1.32 9.01 2.78
CA LEU A 160 0.58 9.11 4.04
C LEU A 160 0.25 7.72 4.56
N ILE A 161 0.61 7.41 5.81
CA ILE A 161 0.04 6.29 6.55
C ILE A 161 -0.97 6.85 7.56
N ILE A 162 -2.19 6.33 7.53
CA ILE A 162 -3.22 6.57 8.54
C ILE A 162 -3.33 5.30 9.38
N ALA A 163 -3.08 5.42 10.67
CA ALA A 163 -3.12 4.32 11.62
C ALA A 163 -4.23 4.56 12.65
N ASP A 164 -5.35 3.85 12.48
CA ASP A 164 -6.54 3.94 13.32
C ASP A 164 -6.41 2.93 14.48
N GLU A 165 -6.02 3.42 15.66
CA GLU A 165 -5.76 2.63 16.87
C GLU A 165 -4.86 1.41 16.64
N PRO A 166 -3.62 1.61 16.14
CA PRO A 166 -2.76 0.52 15.68
C PRO A 166 -2.25 -0.40 16.81
N THR A 167 -2.53 -0.06 18.07
CA THR A 167 -2.12 -0.82 19.25
C THR A 167 -3.29 -1.31 20.08
N GLY A 168 -4.55 -1.06 19.67
CA GLY A 168 -5.74 -1.30 20.51
C GLY A 168 -5.91 -2.75 20.97
N ASP A 169 -5.52 -3.72 20.12
CA ASP A 169 -5.67 -5.15 20.40
C ASP A 169 -4.35 -5.82 20.85
N LEU A 170 -3.34 -5.02 21.23
CA LEU A 170 -2.00 -5.50 21.57
C LEU A 170 -1.67 -5.28 23.04
N ASP A 171 -0.87 -6.18 23.61
CA ASP A 171 -0.24 -5.93 24.91
C ASP A 171 0.73 -4.73 24.83
N PRO A 172 1.03 -4.06 25.96
CA PRO A 172 1.84 -2.85 25.96
C PRO A 172 3.22 -3.00 25.29
N VAL A 173 3.88 -4.16 25.46
CA VAL A 173 5.21 -4.40 24.88
C VAL A 173 5.12 -4.48 23.36
N ASN A 174 4.14 -5.22 22.83
CA ASN A 174 3.90 -5.26 21.40
C ASN A 174 3.43 -3.90 20.87
N GLY A 175 2.58 -3.18 21.59
CA GLY A 175 2.14 -1.82 21.24
C GLY A 175 3.30 -0.85 21.05
N GLU A 176 4.25 -0.81 21.99
CA GLU A 176 5.46 -0.01 21.87
C GLU A 176 6.30 -0.40 20.65
N SER A 177 6.43 -1.70 20.37
CA SER A 177 7.19 -2.18 19.21
C SER A 177 6.58 -1.73 17.88
N ILE A 178 5.24 -1.69 17.79
CA ILE A 178 4.52 -1.22 16.61
C ILE A 178 4.72 0.28 16.40
N MET A 179 4.66 1.06 17.48
CA MET A 179 4.84 2.51 17.41
C MET A 179 6.29 2.88 17.06
N ALA A 180 7.27 2.17 17.59
CA ALA A 180 8.67 2.30 17.19
C ALA A 180 8.89 1.96 15.71
N LEU A 181 8.19 0.94 15.19
CA LEU A 181 8.24 0.59 13.77
C LEU A 181 7.65 1.72 12.89
N LEU A 182 6.51 2.29 13.27
CA LEU A 182 5.93 3.44 12.56
C LEU A 182 6.87 4.66 12.60
N GLU A 183 7.42 5.00 13.77
CA GLU A 183 8.38 6.10 13.89
C GLU A 183 9.60 5.90 12.98
N ARG A 184 10.11 4.67 12.92
CA ARG A 184 11.21 4.33 12.04
C ARG A 184 10.83 4.48 10.57
N ILE A 185 9.64 4.03 10.16
CA ILE A 185 9.14 4.22 8.79
C ILE A 185 9.06 5.71 8.45
N ASN A 186 8.54 6.53 9.35
CA ASN A 186 8.48 7.98 9.20
C ASN A 186 9.88 8.59 9.04
N ARG A 187 10.78 8.35 10.00
CA ARG A 187 12.13 8.91 10.02
C ARG A 187 12.96 8.50 8.81
N ASN A 188 12.82 7.24 8.40
CA ASN A 188 13.60 6.69 7.30
C ASN A 188 13.00 7.12 5.95
N ASN A 189 11.71 6.86 5.70
CA ASN A 189 11.16 7.05 4.35
C ASN A 189 10.60 8.45 4.10
N GLY A 190 10.53 9.31 5.12
CA GLY A 190 9.84 10.60 5.02
C GLY A 190 8.32 10.46 4.84
N THR A 191 7.77 9.27 5.11
CA THR A 191 6.33 9.02 5.02
C THR A 191 5.63 9.79 6.14
N THR A 192 4.64 10.60 5.80
CA THR A 192 3.79 11.28 6.78
C THR A 192 2.97 10.24 7.52
N ILE A 193 2.93 10.30 8.85
CA ILE A 193 2.14 9.37 9.67
C ILE A 193 1.10 10.16 10.47
N ILE A 194 -0.15 9.77 10.31
CA ILE A 194 -1.26 10.20 11.14
C ILE A 194 -1.73 8.99 11.91
N THR A 195 -1.74 9.05 13.23
CA THR A 195 -2.25 7.95 14.06
C THR A 195 -3.22 8.47 15.09
N CYS A 196 -4.29 7.73 15.36
CA CYS A 196 -5.05 7.94 16.59
C CYS A 196 -4.72 6.86 17.61
N SER A 197 -4.57 7.29 18.85
CA SER A 197 -4.32 6.41 19.99
C SER A 197 -4.96 7.01 21.22
N HIS A 198 -5.40 6.14 22.12
CA HIS A 198 -5.84 6.48 23.46
C HIS A 198 -4.77 6.16 24.52
N ASP A 199 -3.64 5.58 24.12
CA ASP A 199 -2.54 5.22 25.01
C ASP A 199 -1.69 6.46 25.33
N SER A 200 -1.94 7.03 26.51
CA SER A 200 -1.25 8.21 27.01
C SER A 200 0.25 7.97 27.24
N ALA A 201 0.65 6.74 27.61
CA ALA A 201 2.04 6.41 27.87
C ALA A 201 2.85 6.46 26.57
N ILE A 202 2.33 5.85 25.50
CA ILE A 202 2.95 5.87 24.17
C ILE A 202 3.04 7.31 23.63
N ILE A 203 1.95 8.07 23.71
CA ILE A 203 1.90 9.45 23.21
C ILE A 203 2.96 10.30 23.93
N ASN A 204 3.02 10.20 25.26
CA ASN A 204 4.00 10.92 26.09
C ASN A 204 5.44 10.54 25.76
N LYS A 205 5.71 9.25 25.55
CA LYS A 205 7.04 8.73 25.27
C LYS A 205 7.58 9.21 23.92
N MET A 206 6.73 9.27 22.90
CA MET A 206 7.16 9.64 21.54
C MET A 206 7.33 11.15 21.33
N ASN A 207 6.70 11.97 22.16
CA ASN A 207 6.85 13.44 22.17
C ASN A 207 6.70 14.08 20.77
N LYS A 208 5.71 13.61 19.99
CA LYS A 208 5.38 14.12 18.66
C LYS A 208 4.24 15.14 18.73
N ARG A 209 3.85 15.69 17.58
CA ARG A 209 2.73 16.64 17.49
C ARG A 209 1.41 15.96 17.86
N VAL A 210 0.57 16.64 18.63
CA VAL A 210 -0.72 16.14 19.09
C VAL A 210 -1.83 17.12 18.70
N LEU A 211 -2.83 16.60 17.99
CA LEU A 211 -4.09 17.25 17.64
C LEU A 211 -5.21 16.64 18.48
N GLU A 212 -5.85 17.44 19.34
CA GLU A 212 -6.96 16.98 20.17
C GLU A 212 -8.29 17.46 19.61
N VAL A 213 -9.17 16.51 19.33
CA VAL A 213 -10.51 16.76 18.84
C VAL A 213 -11.52 16.42 19.94
N LYS A 214 -12.42 17.35 20.22
CA LYS A 214 -13.53 17.17 21.16
C LYS A 214 -14.82 17.70 20.56
N ASP A 215 -15.87 16.89 20.58
CA ASP A 215 -17.20 17.25 20.06
C ASP A 215 -17.16 17.83 18.63
N GLY A 216 -16.29 17.28 17.78
CA GLY A 216 -16.09 17.71 16.40
C GLY A 216 -15.28 19.00 16.23
N VAL A 217 -14.70 19.56 17.29
CA VAL A 217 -13.87 20.77 17.26
C VAL A 217 -12.43 20.42 17.61
N LEU A 218 -11.46 21.03 16.92
CA LEU A 218 -10.05 20.95 17.29
C LEU A 218 -9.80 21.89 18.47
N ILE A 219 -9.47 21.33 19.63
CA ILE A 219 -9.27 22.10 20.87
C ILE A 219 -7.78 22.26 21.23
N ARG A 220 -6.90 21.50 20.60
CA ARG A 220 -5.45 21.51 20.86
C ARG A 220 -4.65 21.18 19.60
N ASP A 221 -3.54 21.88 19.41
CA ASP A 221 -2.52 21.61 18.39
C ASP A 221 -1.13 21.91 18.96
N ASP A 222 -0.51 20.90 19.56
CA ASP A 222 0.77 21.03 20.24
C ASP A 222 1.87 20.33 19.46
N ALA A 223 2.94 21.05 19.10
CA ALA A 223 4.08 20.50 18.35
C ALA A 223 4.82 19.35 19.08
N CYS A 224 4.80 19.37 20.42
CA CYS A 224 5.36 18.32 21.28
C CYS A 224 4.35 18.03 22.39
N GLY A 225 3.29 17.28 22.05
CA GLY A 225 2.19 17.07 22.97
C GLY A 225 2.51 15.99 24.00
N LYS A 226 2.47 16.37 25.28
CA LYS A 226 2.28 15.42 26.37
C LYS A 226 0.77 15.21 26.58
N TYR A 227 0.33 13.96 26.75
CA TYR A 227 -0.96 13.63 27.30
C TYR A 227 -0.96 14.08 28.77
N PHE A 228 -1.83 15.05 29.08
CA PHE A 228 -2.01 15.55 30.42
C PHE A 228 -3.43 15.18 30.84
N ARG A 229 -3.60 14.32 31.86
CA ARG A 229 -4.93 14.09 32.43
C ARG A 229 -5.39 15.41 33.07
N ARG A 230 -6.55 15.93 32.65
CA ARG A 230 -7.13 17.13 33.25
C ARG A 230 -7.57 16.77 34.67
N ASP A 231 -6.92 17.35 35.69
CA ASP A 231 -7.42 17.26 37.06
C ASP A 231 -8.65 18.16 37.20
N GLU A 232 -9.82 17.55 37.39
CA GLU A 232 -11.11 18.23 37.54
C GLU A 232 -11.13 19.20 38.73
N ARG A 233 -10.20 19.08 39.69
CA ARG A 233 -10.14 19.93 40.90
C ARG A 233 -9.41 21.24 40.69
N PHE A 234 -8.44 21.31 39.77
CA PHE A 234 -7.51 22.44 39.68
C PHE A 234 -7.40 23.08 38.30
N GLY A 235 -7.99 22.49 37.25
CA GLY A 235 -8.12 23.16 35.95
C GLY A 235 -6.81 23.37 35.16
N TYR A 236 -5.67 22.85 35.64
CA TYR A 236 -4.38 22.85 34.93
C TYR A 236 -3.88 21.43 34.69
N TYR A 237 -3.00 21.30 33.69
CA TYR A 237 -2.41 20.07 33.22
C TYR A 237 -1.20 19.65 34.08
N VAL A 238 -1.19 18.41 34.61
CA VAL A 238 -0.09 17.86 35.42
C VAL A 238 0.72 16.85 34.59
N PRO A 239 2.05 17.00 34.43
CA PRO A 239 2.89 16.01 33.77
C PRO A 239 2.96 14.72 34.60
N ASP A 240 2.75 13.56 33.97
CA ASP A 240 3.10 12.28 34.59
C ASP A 240 4.63 12.19 34.72
N HIS A 241 5.11 12.27 35.95
CA HIS A 241 6.50 12.01 36.29
C HIS A 241 6.68 10.52 36.55
N GLU A 242 6.73 9.70 35.50
CA GLU A 242 7.34 8.38 35.59
C GLU A 242 8.56 8.28 34.66
N THR A 243 9.59 7.70 35.25
CA THR A 243 10.99 7.63 34.83
C THR A 243 11.18 7.32 33.35
N ALA A 244 11.81 8.26 32.64
CA ALA A 244 12.40 8.01 31.33
C ALA A 244 13.59 7.04 31.48
N SER A 245 13.33 5.73 31.40
CA SER A 245 14.35 4.74 31.09
C SER A 245 14.61 4.77 29.58
N LYS A 246 15.85 5.10 29.20
CA LYS A 246 16.32 4.90 27.82
C LYS A 246 16.20 3.41 27.48
N PRO A 247 15.68 3.02 26.31
CA PRO A 247 15.75 1.64 25.89
C PRO A 247 17.17 1.33 25.41
N GLU A 248 18.04 0.92 26.35
CA GLU A 248 19.25 0.15 26.02
C GLU A 248 18.86 -1.30 25.81
N GLN A 249 18.40 -1.66 24.60
CA GLN A 249 18.36 -3.01 24.02
C GLN A 249 17.39 -3.02 22.81
N SER A 250 17.85 -2.69 21.60
CA SER A 250 17.13 -3.10 20.37
C SER A 250 17.90 -2.96 19.05
N ASP A 251 19.06 -2.30 19.01
CA ASP A 251 19.69 -1.93 17.73
C ASP A 251 20.13 -3.13 16.86
N GLU A 252 20.58 -4.25 17.46
CA GLU A 252 20.96 -5.44 16.68
C GLU A 252 19.77 -6.18 16.05
N LYS A 253 18.62 -6.24 16.75
CA LYS A 253 17.45 -7.02 16.31
C LYS A 253 16.82 -6.47 15.03
N TRP A 254 17.07 -5.20 14.74
CA TRP A 254 16.45 -4.50 13.62
C TRP A 254 17.42 -4.11 12.51
N ALA A 255 18.72 -4.44 12.59
CA ALA A 255 19.69 -4.11 11.54
C ALA A 255 19.25 -4.60 10.15
N GLU A 256 18.63 -5.79 10.06
CA GLU A 256 18.05 -6.31 8.81
C GLU A 256 16.95 -5.38 8.27
N GLY A 257 16.08 -4.85 9.14
CA GLY A 257 15.02 -3.93 8.76
C GLY A 257 15.53 -2.58 8.23
N ASP A 258 16.65 -2.06 8.74
CA ASP A 258 17.22 -0.79 8.27
C ASP A 258 17.88 -1.00 6.91
N HIS A 259 18.60 -2.10 6.76
CA HIS A 259 19.13 -2.51 5.48
C HIS A 259 18.02 -2.73 4.45
N ALA A 260 16.94 -3.40 4.83
CA ALA A 260 15.76 -3.59 3.99
C ALA A 260 15.10 -2.26 3.60
N MET A 261 15.04 -1.28 4.51
CA MET A 261 14.53 0.05 4.20
C MET A 261 15.43 0.78 3.20
N GLU A 262 16.75 0.70 3.35
CA GLU A 262 17.69 1.27 2.40
C GLU A 262 17.55 0.63 1.01
N LEU A 263 17.43 -0.70 0.95
CA LEU A 263 17.14 -1.42 -0.30
C LEU A 263 15.81 -0.97 -0.90
N LEU A 264 14.77 -0.84 -0.08
CA LEU A 264 13.45 -0.37 -0.52
C LEU A 264 13.58 1.01 -1.17
N ARG A 265 14.27 1.96 -0.54
CA ARG A 265 14.49 3.30 -1.12
C ARG A 265 15.24 3.26 -2.45
N ARG A 266 16.26 2.40 -2.59
CA ARG A 266 16.99 2.27 -3.86
C ARG A 266 16.10 1.77 -4.98
N VAL A 267 15.30 0.73 -4.72
CA VAL A 267 14.30 0.22 -5.67
C VAL A 267 13.30 1.32 -6.04
N ASP A 268 12.89 2.15 -5.06
CA ASP A 268 11.97 3.27 -5.26
C ASP A 268 12.55 4.38 -6.14
N GLN A 269 13.82 4.73 -5.94
CA GLN A 269 14.54 5.69 -6.76
C GLN A 269 14.71 5.19 -8.20
N GLN A 270 15.14 3.93 -8.38
CA GLN A 270 15.29 3.31 -9.68
C GLN A 270 13.96 3.30 -10.46
N GLU A 271 12.87 2.90 -9.82
CA GLU A 271 11.55 2.89 -10.48
C GLU A 271 11.06 4.30 -10.87
N ARG A 272 11.33 5.31 -10.03
CA ARG A 272 11.02 6.71 -10.34
C ARG A 272 11.81 7.19 -11.56
N GLU A 273 13.10 6.87 -11.62
CA GLU A 273 13.96 7.21 -12.75
C GLU A 273 13.54 6.51 -14.05
N GLU A 274 13.25 5.21 -13.99
CA GLU A 274 12.76 4.45 -15.14
C GLU A 274 11.44 5.04 -15.66
N ARG A 275 10.52 5.37 -14.76
CA ARG A 275 9.24 5.99 -15.13
C ARG A 275 9.44 7.35 -15.77
N ARG A 276 10.36 8.16 -15.25
CA ARG A 276 10.74 9.47 -15.84
C ARG A 276 11.35 9.29 -17.23
N LYS A 277 12.34 8.40 -17.39
CA LYS A 277 12.97 8.08 -18.69
C LYS A 277 11.95 7.61 -19.72
N ARG A 278 10.97 6.78 -19.32
CA ARG A 278 9.87 6.34 -20.20
C ARG A 278 8.98 7.51 -20.63
N LEU A 279 8.63 8.43 -19.73
CA LEU A 279 7.85 9.63 -20.06
C LEU A 279 8.60 10.55 -21.02
N ASP A 280 9.89 10.78 -20.77
CA ASP A 280 10.75 11.61 -21.62
C ASP A 280 10.92 10.98 -23.02
N SER A 281 11.07 9.66 -23.10
CA SER A 281 11.14 8.94 -24.39
C SER A 281 9.83 9.01 -25.20
N LYS A 282 8.66 8.92 -24.54
CA LYS A 282 7.35 9.07 -25.18
C LYS A 282 7.11 10.49 -25.65
N THR A 283 7.55 11.47 -24.87
CA THR A 283 7.46 12.89 -25.22
C THR A 283 8.36 13.19 -26.40
N ARG A 284 9.63 12.73 -26.39
CA ARG A 284 10.55 12.84 -27.53
C ARG A 284 10.02 12.17 -28.80
N ARG A 285 9.45 10.96 -28.72
CA ARG A 285 8.82 10.32 -29.89
C ARG A 285 7.70 11.19 -30.48
N ARG A 286 6.81 11.74 -29.63
CA ARG A 286 5.77 12.69 -30.10
C ARG A 286 6.34 13.96 -30.71
N THR A 287 7.45 14.49 -30.18
CA THR A 287 8.08 15.70 -30.74
C THR A 287 8.79 15.42 -32.06
N VAL A 288 9.47 14.27 -32.19
CA VAL A 288 10.11 13.84 -33.45
C VAL A 288 9.08 13.56 -34.54
N ASP A 289 7.94 12.93 -34.19
CA ASP A 289 6.84 12.70 -35.13
C ASP A 289 6.19 14.01 -35.64
N LEU A 290 6.25 15.10 -34.85
CA LEU A 290 5.73 16.42 -35.24
C LEU A 290 6.74 17.27 -36.03
N GLN A 291 8.03 16.93 -36.00
CA GLN A 291 9.10 17.70 -36.67
C GLN A 291 9.63 17.03 -37.95
N GLY A 292 9.21 15.80 -38.27
CA GLY A 292 9.51 15.19 -39.55
C GLY A 292 8.80 15.92 -40.68
N GLU A 293 9.56 16.51 -41.62
CA GLU A 293 9.03 17.25 -42.78
C GLU A 293 8.03 16.44 -43.63
N GLY A 294 8.02 15.11 -43.51
CA GLY A 294 7.05 14.23 -44.18
C GLY A 294 5.63 14.22 -43.59
N PHE A 295 5.42 14.61 -42.32
CA PHE A 295 4.10 14.51 -41.68
C PHE A 295 3.07 15.46 -42.30
N PHE A 296 3.47 16.69 -42.63
CA PHE A 296 2.60 17.67 -43.28
C PHE A 296 2.39 17.37 -44.78
N GLU A 297 3.36 16.76 -45.46
CA GLU A 297 3.18 16.29 -46.84
C GLU A 297 2.21 15.11 -46.92
N GLU A 298 2.29 14.17 -45.97
CA GLU A 298 1.39 13.01 -45.90
C GLU A 298 -0.04 13.43 -45.52
N LEU A 299 -0.21 14.42 -44.64
CA LEU A 299 -1.51 15.03 -44.34
C LEU A 299 -2.10 15.79 -45.53
N ARG A 300 -1.29 16.48 -46.34
CA ARG A 300 -1.74 17.14 -47.58
C ARG A 300 -2.14 16.12 -48.65
N ARG A 301 -1.38 15.03 -48.81
CA ARG A 301 -1.74 13.89 -49.69
C ARG A 301 -3.04 13.22 -49.26
N SER A 302 -3.21 12.99 -47.95
CA SER A 302 -4.41 12.40 -47.36
C SER A 302 -5.65 13.28 -47.55
N GLN A 303 -5.51 14.60 -47.46
CA GLN A 303 -6.61 15.55 -47.68
C GLN A 303 -7.02 15.62 -49.17
N SER A 304 -6.08 15.52 -50.12
CA SER A 304 -6.42 15.46 -51.55
C SER A 304 -7.12 14.15 -51.93
N GLU A 305 -6.73 13.02 -51.34
CA GLU A 305 -7.37 11.72 -51.58
C GLU A 305 -8.75 11.59 -50.91
N ARG A 306 -9.00 12.33 -49.83
CA ARG A 306 -10.30 12.35 -49.12
C ARG A 306 -11.38 13.17 -49.82
N ARG A 307 -11.02 14.12 -50.71
CA ARG A 307 -11.99 14.93 -51.47
C ARG A 307 -12.76 14.17 -52.55
N GLY A 308 -12.37 12.92 -52.87
CA GLY A 308 -13.04 12.08 -53.87
C GLY A 308 -13.75 10.84 -53.31
N ARG A 309 -13.85 10.65 -51.99
CA ARG A 309 -14.49 9.46 -51.42
C ARG A 309 -15.99 9.69 -51.17
N PRO A 310 -16.89 8.81 -51.66
CA PRO A 310 -18.32 8.91 -51.42
C PRO A 310 -18.62 8.85 -49.92
N GLY A 311 -19.59 9.65 -49.48
CA GLY A 311 -19.95 9.78 -48.06
C GLY A 311 -20.45 8.47 -47.46
N THR A 312 -20.50 8.37 -46.13
CA THR A 312 -20.84 7.14 -45.39
C THR A 312 -22.17 6.52 -45.81
N ARG A 313 -23.13 7.34 -46.24
CA ARG A 313 -24.45 6.91 -46.75
C ARG A 313 -24.36 6.31 -48.16
N GLU A 314 -23.62 6.98 -49.03
CA GLU A 314 -23.40 6.61 -50.43
C GLU A 314 -22.56 5.33 -50.54
N ARG A 315 -21.58 5.15 -49.65
CA ARG A 315 -20.81 3.91 -49.49
C ARG A 315 -21.68 2.73 -49.06
N ARG A 316 -22.69 2.98 -48.23
CA ARG A 316 -23.61 1.96 -47.72
C ARG A 316 -24.59 1.52 -48.80
N GLU A 317 -25.06 2.46 -49.64
CA GLU A 317 -25.89 2.16 -50.81
C GLU A 317 -25.10 1.40 -51.89
N LEU A 318 -23.84 1.77 -52.16
CA LEU A 318 -22.96 1.02 -53.06
C LEU A 318 -22.66 -0.40 -52.57
N LEU A 319 -22.50 -0.58 -51.26
CA LEU A 319 -22.31 -1.90 -50.66
C LEU A 319 -23.58 -2.74 -50.76
N LYS A 320 -24.75 -2.13 -50.54
CA LYS A 320 -26.06 -2.79 -50.67
C LYS A 320 -26.29 -3.26 -52.10
N LYS A 321 -26.03 -2.39 -53.06
CA LYS A 321 -26.17 -2.69 -54.49
C LYS A 321 -25.22 -3.80 -54.95
N ARG A 322 -23.97 -3.78 -54.46
CA ARG A 322 -23.00 -4.87 -54.70
C ARG A 322 -23.42 -6.20 -54.08
N LEU A 323 -23.99 -6.17 -52.88
CA LEU A 323 -24.46 -7.37 -52.18
C LEU A 323 -25.73 -7.96 -52.83
N GLU A 324 -26.59 -7.12 -53.41
CA GLU A 324 -27.75 -7.52 -54.20
C GLU A 324 -27.35 -8.10 -55.57
N GLU A 325 -26.26 -7.61 -56.16
CA GLU A 325 -25.71 -8.11 -57.44
C GLU A 325 -24.99 -9.47 -57.31
N THR A 326 -24.39 -9.79 -56.16
CA THR A 326 -23.65 -11.05 -55.92
C THR A 326 -24.53 -12.15 -55.33
N GLY A 327 -25.74 -12.35 -55.86
CA GLY A 327 -26.77 -13.24 -55.31
C GLY A 327 -26.26 -14.59 -54.80
N SER A 328 -26.19 -14.73 -53.47
CA SER A 328 -26.31 -15.99 -52.71
C SER A 328 -26.47 -15.65 -51.22
N HIS A 329 -27.69 -15.79 -50.71
CA HIS A 329 -28.00 -15.73 -49.28
C HIS A 329 -27.96 -17.14 -48.69
N GLU A 330 -27.21 -17.31 -47.60
CA GLU A 330 -27.74 -17.93 -46.38
C GLU A 330 -27.30 -17.08 -45.18
N PRO A 331 -28.22 -16.62 -44.31
CA PRO A 331 -27.86 -15.86 -43.13
C PRO A 331 -27.27 -16.80 -42.06
N MET A 332 -25.99 -16.64 -41.74
CA MET A 332 -25.37 -17.28 -40.57
C MET A 332 -25.87 -16.62 -39.27
N ASP A 333 -26.30 -17.45 -38.32
CA ASP A 333 -26.76 -17.00 -37.01
C ASP A 333 -25.60 -16.41 -36.16
N VAL A 334 -25.93 -15.36 -35.41
CA VAL A 334 -25.01 -14.53 -34.60
C VAL A 334 -24.33 -15.34 -33.49
N GLU A 335 -24.96 -16.43 -33.03
CA GLU A 335 -24.35 -17.35 -32.06
C GLU A 335 -23.16 -18.13 -32.64
N THR A 336 -23.24 -18.53 -33.91
CA THR A 336 -22.16 -19.25 -34.61
C THR A 336 -20.91 -18.38 -34.75
N MET A 337 -21.08 -17.08 -35.06
CA MET A 337 -19.95 -16.13 -35.13
C MET A 337 -19.26 -15.92 -33.78
N ARG A 338 -20.00 -16.00 -32.66
CA ARG A 338 -19.41 -15.85 -31.31
C ARG A 338 -18.60 -17.07 -30.90
N HIS A 339 -19.04 -18.26 -31.31
CA HIS A 339 -18.34 -19.51 -30.99
C HIS A 339 -16.96 -19.57 -31.67
N ASP A 340 -16.90 -19.28 -32.98
CA ASP A 340 -15.63 -19.30 -33.74
C ASP A 340 -14.62 -18.25 -33.26
N MET A 341 -15.10 -17.09 -32.80
CA MET A 341 -14.23 -16.05 -32.25
C MET A 341 -13.60 -16.44 -30.92
N HIS A 342 -14.29 -17.28 -30.12
CA HIS A 342 -13.75 -17.82 -28.87
C HIS A 342 -12.69 -18.90 -29.15
N VAL A 343 -12.95 -19.79 -30.10
CA VAL A 343 -12.00 -20.85 -30.50
C VAL A 343 -10.71 -20.27 -31.08
N LEU A 344 -10.82 -19.21 -31.89
CA LEU A 344 -9.65 -18.47 -32.41
C LEU A 344 -8.85 -17.76 -31.32
N ARG A 345 -9.50 -17.30 -30.24
CA ARG A 345 -8.84 -16.64 -29.12
C ARG A 345 -8.08 -17.63 -28.25
N ASP A 346 -8.67 -18.79 -27.96
CA ASP A 346 -8.05 -19.81 -27.10
C ASP A 346 -6.87 -20.52 -27.81
N THR A 347 -6.95 -20.70 -29.13
CA THR A 347 -5.84 -21.23 -29.93
C THR A 347 -4.66 -20.27 -30.04
N MET A 348 -4.88 -18.95 -29.95
CA MET A 348 -3.79 -17.96 -29.89
C MET A 348 -3.15 -17.90 -28.50
N LEU A 349 -3.93 -18.01 -27.42
CA LEU A 349 -3.42 -18.00 -26.05
C LEU A 349 -2.51 -19.21 -25.73
N ASN A 350 -2.83 -20.40 -26.26
CA ASN A 350 -2.02 -21.60 -26.06
C ASN A 350 -0.72 -21.62 -26.88
N LYS A 351 -0.62 -20.82 -27.96
CA LYS A 351 0.63 -20.69 -28.73
C LYS A 351 1.63 -19.75 -28.07
N GLU A 352 1.18 -18.79 -27.26
CA GLU A 352 2.07 -17.87 -26.53
C GLU A 352 2.67 -18.53 -25.27
N SER A 353 1.93 -19.41 -24.58
CA SER A 353 2.44 -20.09 -23.37
C SER A 353 3.61 -21.07 -23.64
N SER A 354 3.53 -21.82 -24.74
CA SER A 354 4.57 -22.80 -25.13
C SER A 354 5.90 -22.17 -25.56
N ALA A 355 5.88 -20.91 -26.02
CA ALA A 355 7.08 -20.16 -26.38
C ALA A 355 7.74 -19.44 -25.18
N GLU A 356 7.02 -19.26 -24.08
CA GLU A 356 7.52 -18.64 -22.84
C GLU A 356 8.17 -19.65 -21.90
N GLU A 357 7.72 -20.91 -21.87
CA GLU A 357 8.34 -21.98 -21.07
C GLU A 357 9.77 -22.31 -21.54
N THR A 358 10.00 -22.37 -22.85
CA THR A 358 11.33 -22.66 -23.43
C THR A 358 12.36 -21.57 -23.12
N LYS A 359 11.93 -20.31 -23.02
CA LYS A 359 12.81 -19.17 -22.67
C LYS A 359 13.10 -19.06 -21.17
N ALA A 360 12.20 -19.57 -20.33
CA ALA A 360 12.40 -19.57 -18.87
C ALA A 360 13.39 -20.66 -18.43
N GLU A 361 13.43 -21.80 -19.12
CA GLU A 361 14.42 -22.86 -18.89
C GLU A 361 15.84 -22.43 -19.32
N GLU A 362 16.02 -21.71 -20.44
CA GLU A 362 17.34 -21.22 -20.85
C GLU A 362 17.93 -20.18 -19.87
N LEU A 363 17.09 -19.29 -19.32
CA LEU A 363 17.53 -18.25 -18.37
C LEU A 363 17.83 -18.78 -16.95
N SER A 364 17.24 -19.92 -16.57
CA SER A 364 17.52 -20.54 -15.26
C SER A 364 18.84 -21.34 -15.26
N VAL A 365 19.28 -21.82 -16.43
CA VAL A 365 20.58 -22.47 -16.61
C VAL A 365 21.76 -21.47 -16.61
N GLU A 366 21.57 -20.24 -17.11
CA GLU A 366 22.62 -19.20 -17.06
C GLU A 366 22.89 -18.67 -15.65
N ILE A 367 21.87 -18.61 -14.78
CA ILE A 367 22.03 -18.12 -13.40
C ILE A 367 22.73 -19.16 -12.51
N ALA A 368 22.55 -20.45 -12.79
CA ALA A 368 23.19 -21.53 -12.02
C ALA A 368 24.69 -21.71 -12.33
N ASN A 369 25.16 -21.25 -13.51
CA ASN A 369 26.55 -21.40 -13.94
C ASN A 369 27.44 -20.19 -13.62
N GLY A 370 26.89 -19.15 -12.97
CA GLY A 370 27.62 -17.92 -12.60
C GLY A 370 28.45 -18.01 -11.31
N ASP A 371 28.25 -19.03 -10.47
CA ASP A 371 28.86 -19.15 -9.14
C ASP A 371 29.93 -20.26 -9.07
N ASN A 372 30.89 -20.26 -9.99
CA ASN A 372 31.97 -21.25 -9.94
C ASN A 372 33.33 -20.74 -10.44
N VAL A 373 33.94 -19.78 -9.74
CA VAL A 373 35.41 -19.55 -9.77
C VAL A 373 35.92 -18.97 -8.43
N GLU A 374 36.77 -19.74 -7.75
CA GLU A 374 37.74 -19.42 -6.67
C GLU A 374 37.18 -18.96 -5.29
N SER A 375 37.50 -19.57 -4.14
CA SER A 375 38.85 -19.87 -3.64
C SER A 375 38.91 -21.07 -2.66
N ARG A 376 39.90 -21.95 -2.88
CA ARG A 376 40.50 -22.86 -1.87
C ARG A 376 41.24 -22.04 -0.81
N VAL A 377 41.17 -22.42 0.49
CA VAL A 377 42.31 -22.69 1.41
C VAL A 377 41.77 -23.35 2.70
N GLU A 378 42.19 -24.60 2.89
CA GLU A 378 42.58 -25.35 4.11
C GLU A 378 41.72 -25.42 5.39
N SER A 379 41.41 -26.68 5.75
CA SER A 379 40.98 -27.22 7.05
C SER A 379 42.06 -27.11 8.14
N PRO A 380 41.74 -27.33 9.45
CA PRO A 380 41.76 -28.70 9.99
C PRO A 380 40.64 -29.00 11.04
N VAL A 381 39.91 -30.13 10.96
CA VAL A 381 40.13 -31.48 11.57
C VAL A 381 39.44 -31.70 12.94
N HIS A 382 38.60 -32.76 12.98
CA HIS A 382 38.09 -33.57 14.12
C HIS A 382 36.99 -32.99 15.04
N SER A 383 35.95 -33.71 15.51
CA SER A 383 35.39 -35.05 15.26
C SER A 383 34.03 -35.14 16.02
N PRO A 384 33.17 -36.14 15.75
CA PRO A 384 31.72 -36.09 15.95
C PRO A 384 31.24 -36.74 17.26
N ASN A 385 30.03 -36.41 17.72
CA ASN A 385 29.28 -37.28 18.63
C ASN A 385 27.81 -37.45 18.21
N VAL A 386 27.51 -38.70 17.90
CA VAL A 386 26.21 -39.31 17.65
C VAL A 386 25.70 -39.85 18.99
N VAL A 387 24.46 -39.55 19.39
CA VAL A 387 23.64 -40.50 20.17
C VAL A 387 22.16 -40.34 19.80
N ARG A 388 21.63 -41.35 19.09
CA ARG A 388 20.22 -41.77 19.20
C ARG A 388 20.13 -42.74 20.37
N LYS A 389 19.11 -42.64 21.23
CA LYS A 389 18.40 -43.83 21.73
C LYS A 389 17.00 -43.52 22.24
N ARG A 390 16.16 -44.53 21.97
CA ARG A 390 14.72 -44.71 22.12
C ARG A 390 14.34 -45.13 23.55
N LEU A 391 13.05 -44.90 23.85
CA LEU A 391 12.10 -45.75 24.59
C LEU A 391 12.34 -46.01 26.08
N GLU A 392 11.34 -45.66 26.90
CA GLU A 392 10.33 -46.59 27.47
C GLU A 392 9.93 -46.27 28.94
N HIS A 393 8.62 -45.99 29.08
CA HIS A 393 7.68 -46.61 30.02
C HIS A 393 7.48 -46.10 31.47
N LYS A 394 6.16 -46.05 31.77
CA LYS A 394 5.44 -46.22 33.04
C LYS A 394 5.28 -44.99 33.96
N GLY A 395 4.09 -44.38 33.84
CA GLY A 395 3.00 -44.56 34.80
C GLY A 395 3.12 -43.88 36.16
N VAL A 396 2.12 -43.07 36.51
CA VAL A 396 1.10 -43.35 37.54
C VAL A 396 0.38 -42.04 37.88
N ASP A 397 -0.93 -42.17 38.05
CA ASP A 397 -1.88 -41.18 38.54
C ASP A 397 -1.42 -40.41 39.79
N GLU A 398 -1.92 -39.18 39.95
CA GLU A 398 -2.66 -38.75 41.15
C GLU A 398 -2.96 -37.24 41.06
N HIS A 399 -4.23 -36.91 40.82
CA HIS A 399 -4.85 -35.74 41.43
C HIS A 399 -5.10 -36.06 42.91
N PRO A 400 -5.04 -35.05 43.80
CA PRO A 400 -6.33 -34.56 44.29
C PRO A 400 -6.40 -33.04 44.43
N GLU A 401 -7.63 -32.64 44.65
CA GLU A 401 -8.24 -31.32 44.73
C GLU A 401 -7.83 -30.51 45.98
N ASP A 402 -8.09 -29.19 45.85
CA ASP A 402 -8.71 -28.31 46.86
C ASP A 402 -7.92 -27.81 48.07
N PRO A 403 -8.41 -26.79 48.82
CA PRO A 403 -9.25 -25.65 48.42
C PRO A 403 -8.78 -24.31 49.06
N SER A 404 -9.41 -23.20 48.67
CA SER A 404 -9.71 -21.93 49.42
C SER A 404 -9.48 -20.69 48.57
#